data_AF-A0A926AUQ3-F1
#
_entry.id   AF-A0A926AUQ3-F1
#
_cell.length_a   1.000
_cell.length_b   1.000
_cell.length_c   1.000
_cell.angle_alpha   90.00
_cell.angle_beta   90.00
_cell.angle_gamma   90.00
#
_symmetry.space_group_name_H-M   'P 1'
#
loop_
_entity.id
_entity.type
_entity.pdbx_description
1 polymer ?
#
loop_
_entity_poly.entity_id
_entity_poly.type
_entity_poly.pdbx_seq_one_letter_code
_entity_poly.pdbx_strand_id
1 'polypeptide(L)'
;MFTFSFRPPVRVLSVLVVVLTVGRCQADETLTLQGANPRVIFDDNDGTLRQWHILGNDQGFDIQRIGSGSPFRIGPSPSADSVCIAANNRIGFGTTSPQKTLHVATGNSDPTLRLEWVTDGPHAIWDLRGTSDNFDLVDVSSGDIIPFTVQTGTPVNTMVLADTGSVGIGTANPDTNSKLDIRSSLINGLLMKRSTVDAHYLRVENSAGVFRTGVQGNGDAQFGALSPGKGLNLLAGGATKLLMNSTGQISFGNAPPTITDKALVHTSTAHLTIGGTWTNASSRDLKQDIEPITSEQAREAVRALQPVGYRYKNELDERYVGFIAEDVPELVATSDRKGLAPMDITAVLTRVVQDQDKLNEQQQQTIDRQQQLIDSLSKRLADLEQKSERTE
;
A
#
# COMPACT_ATOMS: atom_id res chain seq x y z
N MET A 1 27.56 59.86 -76.75
CA MET A 1 28.70 60.64 -77.27
C MET A 1 29.25 61.46 -76.12
N PHE A 2 30.36 61.03 -75.52
CA PHE A 2 31.37 61.88 -74.88
C PHE A 2 32.61 60.99 -74.73
N THR A 3 33.72 61.46 -75.28
CA THR A 3 35.01 60.78 -75.31
C THR A 3 35.91 61.46 -74.30
N PHE A 4 36.54 60.72 -73.39
CA PHE A 4 37.76 61.17 -72.72
C PHE A 4 38.78 60.05 -72.71
N SER A 5 39.96 60.37 -73.22
CA SER A 5 41.15 59.53 -73.35
C SER A 5 42.17 59.99 -72.33
N PHE A 6 42.78 59.07 -71.57
CA PHE A 6 44.17 59.17 -71.11
C PHE A 6 44.70 57.77 -70.71
N ARG A 7 45.97 57.50 -71.05
CA ARG A 7 46.81 56.35 -70.67
C ARG A 7 48.22 56.91 -70.39
N PRO A 8 49.14 56.21 -69.69
CA PRO A 8 49.17 55.63 -68.32
C PRO A 8 50.43 56.22 -67.58
N PRO A 9 51.19 55.63 -66.60
CA PRO A 9 51.19 54.28 -66.03
C PRO A 9 51.49 54.15 -64.51
N VAL A 10 50.60 53.54 -63.73
CA VAL A 10 50.97 52.79 -62.51
C VAL A 10 49.94 51.67 -62.37
N ARG A 11 50.37 50.47 -61.92
CA ARG A 11 49.53 49.27 -61.75
C ARG A 11 48.23 49.61 -61.01
N VAL A 12 47.11 49.69 -61.73
CA VAL A 12 45.78 49.86 -61.15
C VAL A 12 45.09 48.51 -61.12
N LEU A 13 44.64 48.12 -59.94
CA LEU A 13 43.58 47.16 -59.71
C LEU A 13 42.44 47.48 -60.68
N SER A 14 42.21 46.67 -61.72
CA SER A 14 41.09 46.86 -62.63
C SER A 14 39.79 46.65 -61.85
N VAL A 15 39.25 47.72 -61.24
CA VAL A 15 37.91 47.71 -60.69
C VAL A 15 36.97 47.77 -61.88
N LEU A 16 36.62 46.60 -62.41
CA LEU A 16 35.52 46.45 -63.35
C LEU A 16 34.22 46.66 -62.55
N VAL A 17 33.74 47.90 -62.50
CA VAL A 17 32.38 48.19 -62.01
C VAL A 17 31.41 47.68 -63.07
N VAL A 18 30.98 46.42 -62.96
CA VAL A 18 29.89 45.90 -63.78
C VAL A 18 28.59 46.42 -63.19
N VAL A 19 28.05 47.50 -63.78
CA VAL A 19 26.67 47.91 -63.53
C VAL A 19 25.76 46.95 -64.31
N LEU A 20 25.44 45.81 -63.69
CA LEU A 20 24.42 44.88 -64.22
C LEU A 20 23.05 45.51 -64.00
N THR A 21 22.50 46.10 -65.07
CA THR A 21 21.11 46.55 -65.09
C THR A 21 20.28 45.39 -65.61
N VAL A 22 19.63 44.61 -64.73
CA VAL A 22 18.70 43.55 -65.17
C VAL A 22 17.35 44.20 -65.48
N GLY A 23 17.22 44.73 -66.70
CA GLY A 23 15.98 45.34 -67.19
C GLY A 23 14.99 44.25 -67.62
N ARG A 24 13.86 44.12 -66.90
CA ARG A 24 12.72 43.21 -67.18
C ARG A 24 13.11 41.82 -67.74
N CYS A 25 13.29 40.87 -66.83
CA CYS A 25 13.49 39.45 -67.11
C CYS A 25 12.18 38.79 -67.59
N GLN A 26 12.19 38.20 -68.79
CA GLN A 26 11.26 37.13 -69.18
C GLN A 26 12.09 35.90 -69.59
N ALA A 27 11.90 34.79 -68.86
CA ALA A 27 12.50 33.46 -69.00
C ALA A 27 14.01 33.32 -68.68
N ASP A 28 14.31 32.51 -67.65
CA ASP A 28 15.56 31.78 -67.34
C ASP A 28 16.91 32.53 -67.37
N GLU A 29 16.95 33.80 -66.96
CA GLU A 29 18.24 34.49 -66.76
C GLU A 29 18.96 33.97 -65.49
N THR A 30 20.13 33.36 -65.65
CA THR A 30 20.97 32.85 -64.55
C THR A 30 22.25 33.67 -64.40
N LEU A 31 22.53 34.15 -63.18
CA LEU A 31 23.83 34.73 -62.82
C LEU A 31 24.73 33.63 -62.26
N THR A 32 25.77 33.26 -63.00
CA THR A 32 26.77 32.27 -62.55
C THR A 32 28.02 32.96 -62.00
N LEU A 33 28.37 32.69 -60.74
CA LEU A 33 29.64 33.08 -60.13
C LEU A 33 30.59 31.87 -60.17
N GLN A 34 31.69 31.95 -60.92
CA GLN A 34 32.66 30.86 -61.07
C GLN A 34 33.99 31.20 -60.38
N GLY A 35 34.49 30.26 -59.58
CA GLY A 35 35.78 30.36 -58.89
C GLY A 35 35.88 29.28 -57.82
N ALA A 36 37.02 29.21 -57.12
CA ALA A 36 37.19 28.26 -56.02
C ALA A 36 36.32 28.60 -54.79
N ASN A 37 35.98 29.88 -54.60
CA ASN A 37 35.16 30.36 -53.49
C ASN A 37 34.23 31.50 -53.96
N PRO A 38 33.25 31.22 -54.84
CA PRO A 38 32.34 32.24 -55.33
C PRO A 38 31.46 32.73 -54.17
N ARG A 39 31.42 34.05 -53.99
CA ARG A 39 30.67 34.68 -52.90
C ARG A 39 30.15 36.05 -53.27
N VAL A 40 29.09 36.45 -52.59
CA VAL A 40 28.57 37.83 -52.58
C VAL A 40 28.85 38.43 -51.21
N ILE A 41 29.48 39.60 -51.16
CA ILE A 41 29.82 40.31 -49.92
C ILE A 41 28.84 41.47 -49.74
N PHE A 42 28.27 41.56 -48.54
CA PHE A 42 27.49 42.67 -48.04
C PHE A 42 28.37 43.45 -47.06
N ASP A 43 28.83 44.62 -47.49
CA ASP A 43 29.72 45.49 -46.74
C ASP A 43 28.95 46.68 -46.17
N ASP A 44 28.53 46.55 -44.91
CA ASP A 44 27.85 47.62 -44.17
C ASP A 44 28.90 48.61 -43.63
N ASN A 45 28.86 49.84 -44.18
CA ASN A 45 29.81 50.91 -43.90
C ASN A 45 29.25 51.98 -42.94
N ASP A 46 28.10 51.75 -42.30
CA ASP A 46 27.56 52.62 -41.25
C ASP A 46 27.75 51.99 -39.85
N GLY A 47 28.54 52.65 -38.98
CA GLY A 47 28.76 52.22 -37.59
C GLY A 47 29.79 51.08 -37.38
N THR A 48 29.53 50.17 -36.41
CA THR A 48 30.44 49.03 -36.13
C THR A 48 30.40 48.03 -37.28
N LEU A 49 31.41 48.07 -38.14
CA LEU A 49 31.52 47.25 -39.35
C LEU A 49 31.20 45.77 -39.08
N ARG A 50 30.15 45.25 -39.72
CA ARG A 50 29.81 43.83 -39.75
C ARG A 50 29.61 43.42 -41.20
N GLN A 51 30.64 42.85 -41.80
CA GLN A 51 30.55 42.32 -43.15
C GLN A 51 29.95 40.93 -43.12
N TRP A 52 29.08 40.64 -44.09
CA TRP A 52 28.48 39.34 -44.31
C TRP A 52 28.80 38.85 -45.71
N HIS A 53 28.88 37.53 -45.90
CA HIS A 53 28.88 36.95 -47.23
C HIS A 53 27.89 35.79 -47.36
N ILE A 54 27.48 35.55 -48.60
CA ILE A 54 26.87 34.30 -49.04
C ILE A 54 27.95 33.58 -49.85
N LEU A 55 28.30 32.35 -49.45
CA LEU A 55 29.36 31.55 -50.04
C LEU A 55 28.78 30.20 -50.48
N GLY A 56 29.09 29.76 -51.70
CA GLY A 56 28.80 28.41 -52.16
C GLY A 56 30.05 27.78 -52.77
N ASN A 57 30.48 26.63 -52.30
CA ASN A 57 31.63 25.90 -52.86
C ASN A 57 31.47 24.38 -52.66
N ASP A 58 32.54 23.63 -52.88
CA ASP A 58 32.57 22.17 -52.68
C ASP A 58 32.44 21.73 -51.22
N GLN A 59 32.45 22.67 -50.26
CA GLN A 59 32.19 22.43 -48.84
C GLN A 59 30.74 22.71 -48.44
N GLY A 60 29.92 23.27 -49.34
CA GLY A 60 28.50 23.54 -49.12
C GLY A 60 28.08 24.99 -49.40
N PHE A 61 26.97 25.39 -48.78
CA PHE A 61 26.39 26.73 -48.88
C PHE A 61 26.30 27.36 -47.49
N ASP A 62 26.87 28.55 -47.32
CA ASP A 62 26.97 29.26 -46.06
C ASP A 62 26.45 30.71 -46.17
N ILE A 63 25.73 31.15 -45.14
CA ILE A 63 25.56 32.57 -44.82
C ILE A 63 26.41 32.84 -43.60
N GLN A 64 27.43 33.69 -43.75
CA GLN A 64 28.46 33.86 -42.73
C GLN A 64 28.79 35.35 -42.49
N ARG A 65 29.02 35.69 -41.22
CA ARG A 65 29.64 36.96 -40.85
C ARG A 65 31.16 36.85 -41.00
N ILE A 66 31.77 37.75 -41.76
CA ILE A 66 33.22 37.75 -42.01
C ILE A 66 33.96 37.92 -40.68
N GLY A 67 34.97 37.06 -40.46
CA GLY A 67 35.74 37.00 -39.21
C GLY A 67 35.03 36.30 -38.04
N SER A 68 33.86 35.69 -38.29
CA SER A 68 33.08 34.92 -37.30
C SER A 68 32.54 33.61 -37.90
N GLY A 69 31.71 32.88 -37.16
CA GLY A 69 31.10 31.62 -37.58
C GLY A 69 29.94 31.79 -38.58
N SER A 70 29.51 30.67 -39.18
CA SER A 70 28.38 30.61 -40.11
C SER A 70 27.08 30.30 -39.34
N PRO A 71 26.15 31.25 -39.16
CA PRO A 71 24.85 30.99 -38.52
C PRO A 71 23.92 30.10 -39.36
N PHE A 72 24.13 30.00 -40.68
CA PHE A 72 23.41 29.08 -41.54
C PHE A 72 24.39 28.36 -42.46
N ARG A 73 24.29 27.04 -42.48
CA ARG A 73 25.11 26.14 -43.29
C ARG A 73 24.26 25.02 -43.84
N ILE A 74 24.43 24.74 -45.12
CA ILE A 74 24.05 23.50 -45.78
C ILE A 74 25.36 22.81 -46.17
N GLY A 75 25.56 21.55 -45.75
CA GLY A 75 26.76 20.78 -46.10
C GLY A 75 26.87 20.53 -47.62
N PRO A 76 27.93 19.85 -48.07
CA PRO A 76 28.22 19.71 -49.50
C PRO A 76 27.21 18.83 -50.27
N SER A 77 26.53 17.90 -49.57
CA SER A 77 25.61 16.93 -50.20
C SER A 77 24.41 16.62 -49.31
N PRO A 78 23.54 17.60 -48.98
CA PRO A 78 22.29 17.31 -48.27
C PRO A 78 21.43 16.36 -49.10
N SER A 79 20.64 15.49 -48.45
CA SER A 79 19.63 14.72 -49.16
C SER A 79 18.55 15.65 -49.72
N ALA A 80 17.86 15.22 -50.78
CA ALA A 80 16.69 15.93 -51.27
C ALA A 80 15.70 16.18 -50.13
N ASP A 81 15.11 17.38 -50.09
CA ASP A 81 14.09 17.77 -49.13
C ASP A 81 14.50 17.61 -47.65
N SER A 82 15.81 17.77 -47.37
CA SER A 82 16.36 17.75 -46.01
C SER A 82 15.64 18.73 -45.08
N VAL A 83 15.33 19.93 -45.58
CA VAL A 83 14.45 20.93 -44.95
C VAL A 83 13.52 21.48 -46.01
N CYS A 84 12.22 21.39 -45.80
CA CYS A 84 11.20 21.89 -46.73
C CYS A 84 10.24 22.83 -46.00
N ILE A 85 10.04 24.04 -46.54
CA ILE A 85 8.93 24.91 -46.13
C ILE A 85 7.82 24.71 -47.17
N ALA A 86 6.78 23.97 -46.79
CA ALA A 86 5.69 23.63 -47.70
C ALA A 86 4.69 24.80 -47.86
N ALA A 87 3.90 24.78 -48.94
CA ALA A 87 2.92 25.82 -49.27
C ALA A 87 1.84 26.06 -48.19
N ASN A 88 1.67 25.12 -47.26
CA ASN A 88 0.79 25.22 -46.11
C ASN A 88 1.47 25.83 -44.87
N ASN A 89 2.63 26.49 -45.04
CA ASN A 89 3.43 27.11 -43.99
C ASN A 89 3.91 26.14 -42.90
N ARG A 90 4.13 24.87 -43.26
CA ARG A 90 4.68 23.85 -42.36
C ARG A 90 6.12 23.52 -42.74
N ILE A 91 6.91 23.14 -41.75
CA ILE A 91 8.32 22.78 -41.93
C ILE A 91 8.46 21.27 -41.84
N GLY A 92 8.98 20.67 -42.91
CA GLY A 92 9.36 19.27 -42.98
C GLY A 92 10.86 19.09 -42.86
N PHE A 93 11.29 18.10 -42.08
CA PHE A 93 12.65 17.57 -42.09
C PHE A 93 12.59 16.17 -42.71
N GLY A 94 13.21 15.99 -43.88
CA GLY A 94 13.16 14.74 -44.64
C GLY A 94 11.80 14.47 -45.32
N THR A 95 10.94 15.48 -45.45
CA THR A 95 9.63 15.34 -46.12
C THR A 95 9.17 16.65 -46.76
N THR A 96 8.59 16.54 -47.96
CA THR A 96 7.93 17.65 -48.68
C THR A 96 6.45 17.79 -48.36
N SER A 97 5.87 16.81 -47.64
CA SER A 97 4.43 16.75 -47.33
C SER A 97 4.16 16.76 -45.82
N PRO A 98 4.60 17.80 -45.09
CA PRO A 98 4.43 17.90 -43.65
C PRO A 98 2.94 17.87 -43.21
N GLN A 99 2.59 16.93 -42.34
CA GLN A 99 1.21 16.75 -41.83
C GLN A 99 0.91 17.56 -40.56
N LYS A 100 1.96 18.05 -39.89
CA LYS A 100 1.91 18.90 -38.70
C LYS A 100 2.83 20.11 -38.91
N THR A 101 2.66 21.17 -38.10
CA THR A 101 3.44 22.42 -38.21
C THR A 101 4.94 22.18 -38.32
N LEU A 102 5.43 21.19 -37.57
CA LEU A 102 6.75 20.61 -37.67
C LEU A 102 6.59 19.10 -37.91
N HIS A 103 7.21 18.56 -38.96
CA HIS A 103 7.17 17.13 -39.26
C HIS A 103 8.58 16.61 -39.56
N VAL A 104 9.06 15.68 -38.74
CA VAL A 104 10.30 14.94 -38.98
C VAL A 104 9.93 13.57 -39.53
N ALA A 105 10.41 13.25 -40.72
CA ALA A 105 10.20 11.95 -41.35
C ALA A 105 11.55 11.38 -41.80
N THR A 106 11.80 10.13 -41.41
CA THR A 106 13.03 9.40 -41.68
C THR A 106 12.68 8.06 -42.32
N GLY A 107 13.53 7.57 -43.22
CA GLY A 107 13.26 6.32 -43.95
C GLY A 107 13.70 5.06 -43.18
N ASN A 108 14.92 5.07 -42.62
CA ASN A 108 15.58 3.89 -42.04
C ASN A 108 16.09 4.11 -40.61
N SER A 109 15.63 5.15 -39.93
CA SER A 109 16.05 5.49 -38.56
C SER A 109 14.87 6.04 -37.78
N ASP A 110 14.94 5.99 -36.45
CA ASP A 110 13.92 6.56 -35.59
C ASP A 110 13.91 8.10 -35.68
N PRO A 111 12.78 8.75 -36.02
CA PRO A 111 12.70 10.20 -35.97
C PRO A 111 12.93 10.69 -34.53
N THR A 112 13.91 11.57 -34.37
CA THR A 112 14.41 11.98 -33.05
C THR A 112 14.63 13.48 -33.00
N LEU A 113 14.23 14.10 -31.89
CA LEU A 113 14.68 15.44 -31.52
C LEU A 113 15.73 15.32 -30.42
N ARG A 114 16.95 15.76 -30.72
CA ARG A 114 18.08 15.75 -29.77
C ARG A 114 18.24 17.09 -29.08
N LEU A 115 18.43 17.03 -27.77
CA LEU A 115 18.83 18.14 -26.91
C LEU A 115 20.20 17.79 -26.32
N GLU A 116 21.23 18.54 -26.72
CA GLU A 116 22.59 18.35 -26.23
C GLU A 116 23.08 19.61 -25.51
N TRP A 117 23.52 19.44 -24.27
CA TRP A 117 24.27 20.47 -23.58
C TRP A 117 25.77 20.26 -23.83
N VAL A 118 26.32 21.07 -24.73
CA VAL A 118 27.75 21.11 -25.04
C VAL A 118 28.47 22.00 -24.02
N THR A 119 29.42 21.43 -23.28
CA THR A 119 30.36 22.14 -22.39
C THR A 119 31.75 21.53 -22.49
N ASP A 120 32.74 22.14 -21.85
CA ASP A 120 34.08 21.53 -21.70
C ASP A 120 34.10 20.35 -20.70
N GLY A 121 32.96 20.01 -20.08
CA GLY A 121 32.77 18.93 -19.13
C GLY A 121 31.81 17.83 -19.62
N PRO A 122 31.18 17.04 -18.73
CA PRO A 122 30.26 15.99 -19.14
C PRO A 122 29.08 16.56 -19.94
N HIS A 123 28.84 15.98 -21.11
CA HIS A 123 27.71 16.33 -21.97
C HIS A 123 26.43 15.69 -21.43
N ALA A 124 25.34 16.45 -21.38
CA ALA A 124 24.01 15.91 -21.13
C ALA A 124 23.30 15.81 -22.49
N ILE A 125 22.91 14.60 -22.89
CA ILE A 125 22.28 14.34 -24.19
C ILE A 125 20.95 13.62 -23.94
N TRP A 126 19.88 14.26 -24.40
CA TRP A 126 18.52 13.75 -24.30
C TRP A 126 17.88 13.66 -25.67
N ASP A 127 17.30 12.50 -25.98
CA ASP A 127 16.58 12.26 -27.21
C ASP A 127 15.08 12.05 -26.91
N LEU A 128 14.24 12.80 -27.63
CA LEU A 128 12.81 12.51 -27.77
C LEU A 128 12.65 11.67 -29.04
N ARG A 129 12.48 10.36 -28.87
CA ARG A 129 12.57 9.37 -29.95
C ARG A 129 11.23 8.70 -30.20
N GLY A 130 10.76 8.70 -31.45
CA GLY A 130 9.67 7.85 -31.89
C GLY A 130 10.22 6.61 -32.59
N THR A 131 9.75 5.41 -32.22
CA THR A 131 10.12 4.13 -32.84
C THR A 131 8.89 3.46 -33.47
N SER A 132 9.03 2.27 -34.03
CA SER A 132 7.89 1.45 -34.49
C SER A 132 6.90 1.14 -33.36
N ASP A 133 7.39 1.03 -32.14
CA ASP A 133 6.65 0.47 -31.01
C ASP A 133 6.44 1.46 -29.87
N ASN A 134 7.22 2.54 -29.79
CA ASN A 134 7.28 3.41 -28.62
C ASN A 134 7.47 4.89 -28.96
N PHE A 135 7.07 5.74 -28.01
CA PHE A 135 7.62 7.08 -27.83
C PHE A 135 8.46 7.07 -26.54
N ASP A 136 9.76 7.35 -26.67
CA ASP A 136 10.74 7.25 -25.61
C ASP A 136 11.36 8.62 -25.27
N LEU A 137 11.57 8.85 -23.98
CA LEU A 137 12.56 9.83 -23.48
C LEU A 137 13.83 9.06 -23.17
N VAL A 138 14.93 9.36 -23.87
CA VAL A 138 16.19 8.63 -23.77
C VAL A 138 17.30 9.53 -23.21
N ASP A 139 17.93 9.11 -22.12
CA ASP A 139 19.20 9.66 -21.63
C ASP A 139 20.36 8.95 -22.33
N VAL A 140 20.86 9.58 -23.38
CA VAL A 140 21.97 9.06 -24.20
C VAL A 140 23.30 9.19 -23.45
N SER A 141 23.45 10.26 -22.65
CA SER A 141 24.67 10.50 -21.86
C SER A 141 24.96 9.38 -20.85
N SER A 142 23.94 8.66 -20.40
CA SER A 142 24.05 7.59 -19.40
C SER A 142 23.98 6.17 -19.99
N GLY A 143 24.24 6.00 -21.29
CA GLY A 143 24.21 4.69 -21.95
C GLY A 143 22.81 4.27 -22.41
N ASP A 144 22.07 5.20 -23.01
CA ASP A 144 20.71 5.02 -23.55
C ASP A 144 19.69 4.51 -22.52
N ILE A 145 19.69 5.12 -21.33
CA ILE A 145 18.68 4.81 -20.30
C ILE A 145 17.34 5.40 -20.75
N ILE A 146 16.28 4.60 -20.67
CA ILE A 146 14.92 5.01 -21.07
C ILE A 146 14.05 5.15 -19.81
N PRO A 147 14.03 6.32 -19.13
CA PRO A 147 13.21 6.53 -17.94
C PRO A 147 11.70 6.60 -18.22
N PHE A 148 11.28 6.87 -19.47
CA PHE A 148 9.87 6.98 -19.82
C PHE A 148 9.60 6.45 -21.23
N THR A 149 8.61 5.56 -21.33
CA THR A 149 8.15 4.94 -22.58
C THR A 149 6.63 4.96 -22.62
N VAL A 150 6.07 5.38 -23.76
CA VAL A 150 4.66 5.18 -24.12
C VAL A 150 4.61 4.24 -25.30
N GLN A 151 4.03 3.06 -25.13
CA GLN A 151 3.93 2.09 -26.22
C GLN A 151 2.83 2.49 -27.21
N THR A 152 3.02 2.15 -28.48
CA THR A 152 2.02 2.29 -29.53
C THR A 152 0.74 1.55 -29.11
N GLY A 153 -0.39 2.26 -29.18
CA GLY A 153 -1.69 1.71 -28.79
C GLY A 153 -1.99 1.78 -27.28
N THR A 154 -1.17 2.46 -26.47
CA THR A 154 -1.50 2.76 -25.06
C THR A 154 -2.90 3.40 -24.96
N PRO A 155 -3.83 2.84 -24.16
CA PRO A 155 -5.19 3.38 -24.04
C PRO A 155 -5.25 4.83 -23.56
N VAL A 156 -6.38 5.49 -23.84
CA VAL A 156 -6.62 6.84 -23.32
C VAL A 156 -6.59 6.85 -21.79
N ASN A 157 -6.03 7.93 -21.23
CA ASN A 157 -5.98 8.16 -19.78
C ASN A 157 -5.18 7.11 -18.98
N THR A 158 -4.26 6.36 -19.62
CA THR A 158 -3.37 5.44 -18.88
C THR A 158 -2.59 6.15 -17.79
N MET A 159 -2.04 7.34 -18.07
CA MET A 159 -1.47 8.25 -17.08
C MET A 159 -1.82 9.69 -17.43
N VAL A 160 -2.36 10.43 -16.47
CA VAL A 160 -2.76 11.83 -16.62
C VAL A 160 -2.16 12.64 -15.48
N LEU A 161 -1.39 13.66 -15.81
CA LEU A 161 -0.98 14.70 -14.88
C LEU A 161 -2.03 15.80 -14.92
N ALA A 162 -2.95 15.82 -13.96
CA ALA A 162 -4.03 16.79 -13.93
C ALA A 162 -3.55 18.16 -13.44
N ASP A 163 -4.22 19.23 -13.90
CA ASP A 163 -3.98 20.61 -13.48
C ASP A 163 -4.28 20.85 -11.99
N THR A 164 -5.01 19.94 -11.35
CA THR A 164 -5.22 19.86 -9.89
C THR A 164 -3.95 19.45 -9.12
N GLY A 165 -2.87 19.07 -9.82
CA GLY A 165 -1.66 18.53 -9.23
C GLY A 165 -1.82 17.10 -8.72
N SER A 166 -2.74 16.34 -9.32
CA SER A 166 -2.99 14.92 -9.03
C SER A 166 -2.61 14.06 -10.23
N VAL A 167 -2.21 12.82 -9.97
CA VAL A 167 -1.95 11.83 -11.03
C VAL A 167 -3.17 10.91 -11.16
N GLY A 168 -3.76 10.85 -12.35
CA GLY A 168 -4.78 9.87 -12.71
C GLY A 168 -4.16 8.68 -13.44
N ILE A 169 -4.48 7.46 -13.03
CA ILE A 169 -4.15 6.22 -13.75
C ILE A 169 -5.47 5.55 -14.14
N GLY A 170 -5.76 5.46 -15.43
CA GLY A 170 -7.05 5.00 -15.95
C GLY A 170 -8.19 6.01 -15.82
N THR A 171 -7.90 7.28 -15.49
CA THR A 171 -8.89 8.35 -15.37
C THR A 171 -8.34 9.68 -15.85
N ALA A 172 -9.14 10.43 -16.61
CA ALA A 172 -8.84 11.81 -17.00
C ALA A 172 -9.10 12.81 -15.87
N ASN A 173 -9.98 12.44 -14.93
CA ASN A 173 -10.47 13.30 -13.87
C ASN A 173 -10.18 12.62 -12.52
N PRO A 174 -8.93 12.67 -12.03
CA PRO A 174 -8.60 12.17 -10.70
C PRO A 174 -9.38 12.93 -9.62
N ASP A 175 -9.74 12.25 -8.53
CA ASP A 175 -10.40 12.89 -7.38
C ASP A 175 -9.51 14.01 -6.83
N THR A 176 -10.09 15.21 -6.68
CA THR A 176 -9.40 16.42 -6.19
C THR A 176 -8.86 16.29 -4.77
N ASN A 177 -9.36 15.34 -3.98
CA ASN A 177 -8.89 15.05 -2.63
C ASN A 177 -7.73 14.05 -2.60
N SER A 178 -7.33 13.51 -3.75
CA SER A 178 -6.26 12.51 -3.88
C SER A 178 -5.09 13.06 -4.68
N LYS A 179 -3.87 12.65 -4.33
CA LYS A 179 -2.68 12.92 -5.16
C LYS A 179 -2.43 11.86 -6.23
N LEU A 180 -3.00 10.67 -6.04
CA LEU A 180 -2.96 9.56 -6.99
C LEU A 180 -4.33 8.87 -6.98
N ASP A 181 -5.02 8.88 -8.12
CA ASP A 181 -6.31 8.20 -8.34
C ASP A 181 -6.14 7.10 -9.39
N ILE A 182 -6.37 5.84 -9.00
CA ILE A 182 -6.21 4.66 -9.86
C ILE A 182 -7.58 4.04 -10.10
N ARG A 183 -8.03 4.04 -11.37
CA ARG A 183 -9.33 3.50 -11.79
C ARG A 183 -9.19 2.44 -12.88
N SER A 184 -10.03 1.44 -12.80
CA SER A 184 -10.11 0.26 -13.65
C SER A 184 -11.54 -0.29 -13.60
N SER A 185 -12.01 -0.86 -14.71
CA SER A 185 -13.34 -1.47 -14.81
C SER A 185 -13.42 -2.89 -14.23
N LEU A 186 -12.28 -3.46 -13.81
CA LEU A 186 -12.20 -4.80 -13.22
C LEU A 186 -11.77 -4.71 -11.75
N ILE A 187 -10.48 -4.43 -11.53
CA ILE A 187 -9.86 -4.35 -10.21
C ILE A 187 -9.04 -3.08 -10.16
N ASN A 188 -9.38 -2.18 -9.25
CA ASN A 188 -8.49 -1.09 -8.84
C ASN A 188 -7.42 -1.70 -7.93
N GLY A 189 -6.17 -1.70 -8.40
CA GLY A 189 -5.08 -2.29 -7.63
C GLY A 189 -3.76 -1.61 -7.92
N LEU A 190 -3.06 -1.20 -6.86
CA LEU A 190 -1.65 -0.88 -6.93
C LEU A 190 -0.85 -2.16 -6.70
N LEU A 191 -0.25 -2.70 -7.76
CA LEU A 191 0.64 -3.85 -7.67
C LEU A 191 2.07 -3.38 -7.39
N MET A 192 2.55 -3.57 -6.16
CA MET A 192 3.95 -3.32 -5.80
C MET A 192 4.74 -4.63 -5.89
N LYS A 193 5.46 -4.87 -7.00
CA LYS A 193 6.36 -6.03 -7.15
C LYS A 193 7.82 -5.63 -6.91
N ARG A 194 8.60 -6.48 -6.24
CA ARG A 194 10.05 -6.35 -6.03
C ARG A 194 10.73 -7.44 -6.83
N SER A 195 11.84 -7.10 -7.50
CA SER A 195 12.56 -7.99 -8.41
C SER A 195 13.38 -9.07 -7.68
N THR A 196 13.94 -8.77 -6.49
CA THR A 196 14.80 -9.72 -5.74
C THR A 196 14.72 -9.54 -4.22
N VAL A 197 13.97 -10.42 -3.53
CA VAL A 197 14.09 -10.88 -2.11
C VAL A 197 13.93 -9.91 -0.90
N ASP A 198 12.77 -9.30 -0.63
CA ASP A 198 12.19 -9.04 0.73
C ASP A 198 10.74 -8.52 0.58
N ALA A 199 9.97 -8.55 1.67
CA ALA A 199 8.52 -8.39 1.73
C ALA A 199 7.93 -7.13 1.06
N HIS A 200 6.78 -7.31 0.41
CA HIS A 200 5.89 -6.21 -0.01
C HIS A 200 5.19 -5.62 1.21
N TYR A 201 5.33 -4.32 1.45
CA TYR A 201 4.35 -3.59 2.24
C TYR A 201 4.07 -2.23 1.60
N LEU A 202 2.79 -1.86 1.57
CA LEU A 202 2.38 -0.49 1.32
C LEU A 202 2.77 0.32 2.57
N ARG A 203 3.92 1.00 2.52
CA ARG A 203 4.35 1.93 3.57
C ARG A 203 3.60 3.26 3.39
N VAL A 204 2.51 3.45 4.12
CA VAL A 204 1.86 4.76 4.23
C VAL A 204 2.45 5.47 5.45
N GLU A 205 3.44 6.35 5.23
CA GLU A 205 3.97 7.20 6.29
C GLU A 205 3.17 8.50 6.35
N ASN A 206 2.61 8.79 7.51
CA ASN A 206 2.18 10.13 7.87
C ASN A 206 3.09 10.59 9.00
N SER A 207 3.52 11.86 8.99
CA SER A 207 4.26 12.51 10.09
C SER A 207 3.63 12.31 11.48
N ALA A 208 2.35 11.92 11.56
CA ALA A 208 1.61 11.62 12.78
C ALA A 208 1.50 10.12 13.13
N GLY A 209 2.14 9.20 12.40
CA GLY A 209 2.28 7.79 12.80
C GLY A 209 1.02 6.91 12.72
N VAL A 210 -0.05 7.35 12.03
CA VAL A 210 -1.29 6.57 11.91
C VAL A 210 -1.36 5.86 10.55
N PHE A 211 -1.30 4.53 10.55
CA PHE A 211 -1.67 3.70 9.41
C PHE A 211 -3.19 3.51 9.40
N ARG A 212 -3.90 4.22 8.50
CA ARG A 212 -5.33 4.04 8.27
C ARG A 212 -5.54 3.20 7.02
N THR A 213 -6.09 2.02 7.18
CA THR A 213 -6.66 1.21 6.09
C THR A 213 -8.15 1.05 6.42
N GLY A 214 -9.02 1.34 5.46
CA GLY A 214 -10.47 1.39 5.69
C GLY A 214 -11.24 1.69 4.41
N VAL A 215 -12.49 1.24 4.34
CA VAL A 215 -13.41 1.48 3.22
C VAL A 215 -14.19 2.77 3.49
N GLN A 216 -14.24 3.68 2.51
CA GLN A 216 -15.14 4.84 2.52
C GLN A 216 -16.33 4.51 1.59
N GLY A 217 -17.48 4.11 2.16
CA GLY A 217 -18.67 3.71 1.41
C GLY A 217 -19.53 2.66 2.15
N ASN A 218 -20.57 2.12 1.48
CA ASN A 218 -21.52 1.13 2.05
C ASN A 218 -20.97 -0.31 2.15
N GLY A 219 -19.65 -0.49 2.18
CA GLY A 219 -19.00 -1.80 2.19
C GLY A 219 -18.19 -2.05 3.46
N ASP A 220 -18.08 -3.32 3.85
CA ASP A 220 -17.27 -3.71 5.01
C ASP A 220 -15.78 -3.53 4.73
N ALA A 221 -15.04 -2.99 5.70
CA ALA A 221 -13.58 -3.01 5.66
C ALA A 221 -13.08 -4.45 5.89
N GLN A 222 -12.62 -5.11 4.82
CA GLN A 222 -12.14 -6.48 4.88
C GLN A 222 -10.63 -6.54 5.15
N PHE A 223 -10.24 -7.25 6.22
CA PHE A 223 -8.85 -7.54 6.57
C PHE A 223 -8.65 -9.06 6.59
N GLY A 224 -8.07 -9.62 5.52
CA GLY A 224 -7.88 -11.07 5.43
C GLY A 224 -7.46 -11.51 4.02
N ALA A 225 -7.47 -12.82 3.80
CA ALA A 225 -7.16 -13.42 2.51
C ALA A 225 -8.40 -14.08 1.92
N LEU A 226 -8.73 -13.74 0.66
CA LEU A 226 -9.87 -14.30 -0.07
C LEU A 226 -9.60 -15.69 -0.68
N SER A 227 -8.32 -16.06 -0.78
CA SER A 227 -7.93 -17.36 -1.32
C SER A 227 -8.29 -18.48 -0.33
N PRO A 228 -8.95 -19.57 -0.78
CA PRO A 228 -9.18 -20.74 0.05
C PRO A 228 -7.89 -21.23 0.72
N GLY A 229 -7.97 -21.60 1.99
CA GLY A 229 -6.82 -22.07 2.77
C GLY A 229 -5.91 -20.97 3.32
N LYS A 230 -6.29 -19.68 3.21
CA LYS A 230 -5.57 -18.55 3.81
C LYS A 230 -6.43 -17.90 4.90
N GLY A 231 -5.77 -17.28 5.88
CA GLY A 231 -6.40 -16.63 7.03
C GLY A 231 -5.73 -15.30 7.37
N LEU A 232 -6.07 -14.71 8.52
CA LEU A 232 -5.48 -13.47 9.02
C LEU A 232 -4.45 -13.77 10.12
N ASN A 233 -3.20 -13.36 9.93
CA ASN A 233 -2.15 -13.52 10.92
C ASN A 233 -1.62 -12.16 11.39
N LEU A 234 -1.69 -11.90 12.69
CA LEU A 234 -1.09 -10.73 13.34
C LEU A 234 0.20 -11.16 14.07
N LEU A 235 1.33 -10.59 13.63
CA LEU A 235 2.65 -10.88 14.15
C LEU A 235 3.09 -9.81 15.16
N ALA A 236 3.82 -10.21 16.21
CA ALA A 236 4.61 -9.29 17.04
C ALA A 236 5.93 -9.96 17.44
N GLY A 237 7.05 -9.23 17.32
CA GLY A 237 8.38 -9.79 17.58
C GLY A 237 8.74 -10.96 16.66
N GLY A 238 8.24 -10.96 15.42
CA GLY A 238 8.49 -12.04 14.44
C GLY A 238 7.65 -13.31 14.62
N ALA A 239 6.72 -13.36 15.58
CA ALA A 239 5.89 -14.53 15.87
C ALA A 239 4.39 -14.22 15.79
N THR A 240 3.59 -15.22 15.44
CA THR A 240 2.11 -15.18 15.41
C THR A 240 1.52 -14.95 16.80
N LYS A 241 0.76 -13.87 16.97
CA LYS A 241 0.05 -13.54 18.22
C LYS A 241 -1.45 -13.78 18.13
N LEU A 242 -2.05 -13.46 17.00
CA LEU A 242 -3.46 -13.75 16.71
C LEU A 242 -3.54 -14.32 15.30
N LEU A 243 -4.15 -15.49 15.18
CA LEU A 243 -4.41 -16.14 13.91
C LEU A 243 -5.90 -16.44 13.80
N MET A 244 -6.56 -15.87 12.80
CA MET A 244 -7.79 -16.45 12.28
C MET A 244 -7.41 -17.39 11.14
N ASN A 245 -7.63 -18.69 11.26
CA ASN A 245 -7.33 -19.63 10.19
C ASN A 245 -8.46 -19.66 9.13
N SER A 246 -8.25 -20.40 8.04
CA SER A 246 -9.20 -20.49 6.93
C SER A 246 -10.52 -21.21 7.27
N THR A 247 -10.63 -21.82 8.45
CA THR A 247 -11.86 -22.47 8.94
C THR A 247 -12.61 -21.59 9.96
N GLY A 248 -12.16 -20.35 10.17
CA GLY A 248 -12.80 -19.38 11.07
C GLY A 248 -12.42 -19.52 12.55
N GLN A 249 -11.47 -20.40 12.88
CA GLN A 249 -10.97 -20.52 14.25
C GLN A 249 -10.02 -19.36 14.55
N ILE A 250 -10.22 -18.73 15.70
CA ILE A 250 -9.33 -17.69 16.22
C ILE A 250 -8.42 -18.32 17.27
N SER A 251 -7.12 -18.34 17.00
CA SER A 251 -6.08 -18.80 17.90
C SER A 251 -5.28 -17.62 18.44
N PHE A 252 -5.01 -17.65 19.74
CA PHE A 252 -4.08 -16.74 20.40
C PHE A 252 -2.78 -17.48 20.67
N GLY A 253 -1.67 -17.04 20.09
CA GLY A 253 -0.34 -17.63 20.26
C GLY A 253 -0.16 -18.99 19.58
N ASN A 254 0.22 -19.01 18.31
CA ASN A 254 0.49 -20.26 17.58
C ASN A 254 2.00 -20.51 17.53
N ALA A 255 2.43 -21.67 18.04
CA ALA A 255 3.71 -21.98 18.72
C ALA A 255 3.67 -21.50 20.18
N PRO A 256 3.99 -22.35 21.20
CA PRO A 256 3.93 -21.95 22.61
C PRO A 256 4.76 -20.68 22.74
N PRO A 257 4.12 -19.52 22.90
CA PRO A 257 4.89 -18.35 23.19
C PRO A 257 5.40 -18.61 24.60
N THR A 258 6.61 -18.15 24.91
CA THR A 258 7.00 -17.92 26.30
C THR A 258 6.13 -16.78 26.84
N ILE A 259 4.81 -16.99 26.89
CA ILE A 259 3.88 -16.12 27.59
C ILE A 259 4.23 -16.36 29.05
N THR A 260 4.82 -15.37 29.71
CA THR A 260 5.23 -15.48 31.11
C THR A 260 4.12 -15.09 32.08
N ASP A 261 2.92 -14.73 31.58
CA ASP A 261 1.81 -14.26 32.39
C ASP A 261 0.46 -14.95 32.05
N LYS A 262 -0.32 -14.44 31.07
CA LYS A 262 -1.70 -14.91 30.79
C LYS A 262 -1.99 -14.99 29.28
N ALA A 263 -2.74 -16.02 28.86
CA ALA A 263 -3.07 -16.25 27.45
C ALA A 263 -4.15 -15.27 26.94
N LEU A 264 -5.12 -14.94 27.78
CA LEU A 264 -6.14 -13.92 27.56
C LEU A 264 -6.44 -13.21 28.88
N VAL A 265 -6.57 -11.89 28.86
CA VAL A 265 -7.00 -11.08 30.03
C VAL A 265 -8.21 -10.26 29.62
N HIS A 266 -9.33 -10.48 30.31
CA HIS A 266 -10.54 -9.67 30.16
C HIS A 266 -10.41 -8.38 31.00
N THR A 267 -11.13 -7.33 30.64
CA THR A 267 -11.13 -6.04 31.38
C THR A 267 -11.62 -6.19 32.83
N SER A 268 -12.40 -7.23 33.11
CA SER A 268 -12.81 -7.59 34.47
C SER A 268 -11.70 -8.22 35.32
N THR A 269 -10.49 -8.39 34.80
CA THR A 269 -9.34 -9.13 35.37
C THR A 269 -9.44 -10.66 35.36
N ALA A 270 -10.58 -11.21 34.89
CA ALA A 270 -10.69 -12.63 34.59
C ALA A 270 -9.73 -13.00 33.44
N HIS A 271 -9.17 -14.21 33.47
CA HIS A 271 -8.13 -14.56 32.50
C HIS A 271 -8.07 -16.05 32.19
N LEU A 272 -7.58 -16.37 30.99
CA LEU A 272 -7.16 -17.72 30.61
C LEU A 272 -5.69 -17.91 31.01
N THR A 273 -5.41 -18.89 31.86
CA THR A 273 -4.04 -19.27 32.21
C THR A 273 -3.33 -19.87 31.00
N ILE A 274 -2.00 -19.93 31.06
CA ILE A 274 -1.18 -20.58 30.02
C ILE A 274 -1.55 -22.08 29.90
N GLY A 275 -1.98 -22.71 31.00
CA GLY A 275 -2.44 -24.10 31.02
C GLY A 275 -3.88 -24.32 30.51
N GLY A 276 -4.56 -23.28 30.03
CA GLY A 276 -5.91 -23.38 29.47
C GLY A 276 -7.06 -23.34 30.49
N THR A 277 -6.78 -22.97 31.74
CA THR A 277 -7.82 -22.81 32.78
C THR A 277 -8.36 -21.38 32.76
N TRP A 278 -9.69 -21.22 32.72
CA TRP A 278 -10.30 -19.93 32.96
C TRP A 278 -10.33 -19.61 34.46
N THR A 279 -9.82 -18.43 34.84
CA THR A 279 -9.79 -17.94 36.22
C THR A 279 -10.71 -16.73 36.35
N ASN A 280 -11.76 -16.86 37.15
CA ASN A 280 -12.69 -15.78 37.45
C ASN A 280 -12.03 -14.66 38.25
N ALA A 281 -12.43 -13.42 37.99
CA ALA A 281 -12.07 -12.29 38.84
C ALA A 281 -12.81 -12.41 40.19
N SER A 282 -12.08 -12.39 41.30
CA SER A 282 -12.68 -12.56 42.63
C SER A 282 -11.91 -11.80 43.72
N SER A 283 -11.87 -10.46 43.61
CA SER A 283 -11.46 -9.56 44.70
C SER A 283 -12.69 -8.94 45.39
N ARG A 284 -12.54 -8.54 46.66
CA ARG A 284 -13.54 -7.69 47.34
C ARG A 284 -13.70 -6.34 46.63
N ASP A 285 -12.65 -5.82 46.02
CA ASP A 285 -12.69 -4.55 45.27
C ASP A 285 -13.61 -4.62 44.03
N LEU A 286 -13.90 -5.83 43.56
CA LEU A 286 -14.76 -6.10 42.40
C LEU A 286 -16.17 -6.54 42.79
N LYS A 287 -16.47 -6.63 44.09
CA LYS A 287 -17.72 -7.18 44.63
C LYS A 287 -18.37 -6.18 45.57
N GLN A 288 -19.70 -6.10 45.49
CA GLN A 288 -20.54 -5.32 46.40
C GLN A 288 -21.57 -6.25 47.04
N ASP A 289 -22.23 -5.79 48.11
CA ASP A 289 -23.32 -6.51 48.79
C ASP A 289 -22.93 -7.94 49.22
N ILE A 290 -21.76 -8.06 49.85
CA ILE A 290 -21.18 -9.36 50.24
C ILE A 290 -21.84 -9.85 51.53
N GLU A 291 -22.81 -10.75 51.40
CA GLU A 291 -23.52 -11.38 52.51
C GLU A 291 -23.23 -12.90 52.61
N PRO A 292 -23.25 -13.50 53.80
CA PRO A 292 -23.10 -14.95 53.96
C PRO A 292 -24.35 -15.69 53.47
N ILE A 293 -24.14 -16.81 52.74
CA ILE A 293 -25.23 -17.72 52.39
C ILE A 293 -25.73 -18.43 53.66
N THR A 294 -27.02 -18.32 53.95
CA THR A 294 -27.60 -18.97 55.13
C THR A 294 -27.73 -20.47 54.93
N SER A 295 -27.80 -21.21 56.05
CA SER A 295 -27.99 -22.66 56.05
C SER A 295 -29.28 -23.11 55.38
N GLU A 296 -30.35 -22.33 55.52
CA GLU A 296 -31.65 -22.59 54.91
C GLU A 296 -31.57 -22.44 53.39
N GLN A 297 -31.09 -21.28 52.91
CA GLN A 297 -30.89 -21.03 51.48
C GLN A 297 -30.03 -22.10 50.82
N ALA A 298 -28.91 -22.47 51.44
CA ALA A 298 -28.01 -23.48 50.88
C ALA A 298 -28.67 -24.86 50.78
N ARG A 299 -29.39 -25.30 51.84
CA ARG A 299 -30.07 -26.59 51.86
C ARG A 299 -31.24 -26.65 50.90
N GLU A 300 -32.05 -25.60 50.83
CA GLU A 300 -33.13 -25.49 49.85
C GLU A 300 -32.59 -25.56 48.43
N ALA A 301 -31.51 -24.82 48.16
CA ALA A 301 -30.89 -24.81 46.84
C ALA A 301 -30.41 -26.22 46.44
N VAL A 302 -29.65 -26.91 47.31
CA VAL A 302 -29.16 -28.27 47.03
C VAL A 302 -30.29 -29.28 46.86
N ARG A 303 -31.38 -29.19 47.63
CA ARG A 303 -32.53 -30.10 47.47
C ARG A 303 -33.21 -29.96 46.12
N ALA A 304 -33.19 -28.75 45.55
CA ALA A 304 -33.76 -28.47 44.24
C ALA A 304 -32.80 -28.76 43.07
N LEU A 305 -31.52 -29.04 43.34
CA LEU A 305 -30.58 -29.43 42.29
C LEU A 305 -30.89 -30.83 41.76
N GLN A 306 -31.30 -30.92 40.50
CA GLN A 306 -31.55 -32.18 39.80
C GLN A 306 -30.51 -32.40 38.70
N PRO A 307 -29.51 -33.28 38.89
CA PRO A 307 -28.52 -33.56 37.85
C PRO A 307 -29.15 -34.33 36.69
N VAL A 308 -28.77 -33.96 35.47
CA VAL A 308 -29.24 -34.58 34.23
C VAL A 308 -28.07 -34.94 33.32
N GLY A 309 -28.29 -35.90 32.42
CA GLY A 309 -27.38 -36.20 31.32
C GLY A 309 -27.89 -35.63 30.01
N TYR A 310 -27.03 -34.96 29.24
CA TYR A 310 -27.43 -34.28 28.01
C TYR A 310 -26.34 -34.35 26.93
N ARG A 311 -26.71 -33.95 25.71
CA ARG A 311 -25.79 -33.68 24.60
C ARG A 311 -26.10 -32.30 24.05
N TYR A 312 -25.10 -31.56 23.60
CA TYR A 312 -25.36 -30.33 22.88
C TYR A 312 -25.89 -30.65 21.47
N LYS A 313 -26.79 -29.82 20.95
CA LYS A 313 -27.42 -30.04 19.63
C LYS A 313 -26.40 -30.03 18.48
N ASN A 314 -25.30 -29.31 18.66
CA ASN A 314 -24.18 -29.16 17.72
C ASN A 314 -22.99 -30.07 18.03
N GLU A 315 -23.07 -30.92 19.06
CA GLU A 315 -22.00 -31.84 19.47
C GLU A 315 -22.64 -33.16 19.92
N LEU A 316 -23.03 -33.96 18.91
CA LEU A 316 -23.80 -35.19 19.12
C LEU A 316 -22.95 -36.37 19.60
N ASP A 317 -21.63 -36.27 19.45
CA ASP A 317 -20.68 -37.35 19.72
C ASP A 317 -20.28 -37.40 21.21
N GLU A 318 -20.38 -36.30 21.93
CA GLU A 318 -20.02 -36.22 23.35
C GLU A 318 -21.27 -36.15 24.24
N ARG A 319 -21.21 -36.84 25.39
CA ARG A 319 -22.29 -36.84 26.39
C ARG A 319 -21.78 -36.21 27.67
N TYR A 320 -22.56 -35.28 28.20
CA TYR A 320 -22.24 -34.51 29.38
C TYR A 320 -23.20 -34.82 30.52
N VAL A 321 -22.77 -34.47 31.73
CA VAL A 321 -23.59 -34.44 32.94
C VAL A 321 -23.55 -33.04 33.51
N GLY A 322 -24.66 -32.58 34.06
CA GLY A 322 -24.75 -31.25 34.63
C GLY A 322 -26.17 -30.91 35.06
N PHE A 323 -26.52 -29.64 35.00
CA PHE A 323 -27.84 -29.14 35.35
C PHE A 323 -28.41 -28.30 34.20
N ILE A 324 -29.73 -28.14 34.19
CA ILE A 324 -30.43 -27.22 33.28
C ILE A 324 -30.66 -25.90 34.01
N ALA A 325 -30.22 -24.78 33.43
CA ALA A 325 -30.31 -23.47 34.06
C ALA A 325 -31.75 -23.07 34.40
N GLU A 326 -32.71 -23.50 33.57
CA GLU A 326 -34.14 -23.26 33.77
C GLU A 326 -34.76 -24.08 34.90
N ASP A 327 -34.12 -25.15 35.35
CA ASP A 327 -34.68 -26.09 36.33
C ASP A 327 -34.07 -25.92 37.74
N VAL A 328 -32.97 -25.18 37.85
CA VAL A 328 -32.28 -24.96 39.14
C VAL A 328 -32.76 -23.70 39.87
N PRO A 329 -32.49 -23.57 41.19
CA PRO A 329 -32.77 -22.35 41.94
C PRO A 329 -32.05 -21.11 41.41
N GLU A 330 -32.63 -19.93 41.65
CA GLU A 330 -32.04 -18.63 41.26
C GLU A 330 -30.62 -18.43 41.79
N LEU A 331 -30.32 -18.95 42.99
CA LEU A 331 -29.02 -18.82 43.66
C LEU A 331 -27.83 -19.40 42.84
N VAL A 332 -28.09 -20.28 41.88
CA VAL A 332 -27.07 -20.98 41.08
C VAL A 332 -27.27 -20.84 39.57
N ALA A 333 -28.23 -20.03 39.14
CA ALA A 333 -28.52 -19.73 37.75
C ALA A 333 -28.20 -18.27 37.43
N THR A 334 -27.83 -18.00 36.18
CA THR A 334 -27.81 -16.62 35.68
C THR A 334 -29.20 -16.00 35.70
N SER A 335 -29.28 -14.68 35.71
CA SER A 335 -30.55 -13.94 35.78
C SER A 335 -31.51 -14.22 34.62
N ASP A 336 -30.98 -14.54 33.43
CA ASP A 336 -31.76 -14.96 32.27
C ASP A 336 -32.17 -16.45 32.29
N ARG A 337 -31.69 -17.21 33.29
CA ARG A 337 -31.84 -18.66 33.43
C ARG A 337 -31.36 -19.44 32.19
N LYS A 338 -30.33 -18.95 31.49
CA LYS A 338 -29.71 -19.63 30.33
C LYS A 338 -28.26 -20.06 30.55
N GLY A 339 -27.69 -19.72 31.70
CA GLY A 339 -26.33 -20.07 32.08
C GLY A 339 -26.25 -20.57 33.52
N LEU A 340 -25.19 -21.32 33.78
CA LEU A 340 -24.81 -21.78 35.11
C LEU A 340 -23.36 -21.35 35.35
N ALA A 341 -23.08 -20.77 36.50
CA ALA A 341 -21.71 -20.53 36.94
C ALA A 341 -21.30 -21.67 37.89
N PRO A 342 -20.28 -22.49 37.54
CA PRO A 342 -19.84 -23.60 38.39
C PRO A 342 -19.43 -23.16 39.81
N MET A 343 -18.95 -21.92 39.96
CA MET A 343 -18.56 -21.35 41.25
C MET A 343 -19.76 -21.12 42.18
N ASP A 344 -20.95 -20.80 41.66
CA ASP A 344 -22.14 -20.57 42.48
C ASP A 344 -22.61 -21.88 43.12
N ILE A 345 -22.65 -22.95 42.31
CA ILE A 345 -22.94 -24.32 42.79
C ILE A 345 -21.90 -24.74 43.84
N THR A 346 -20.61 -24.51 43.57
CA THR A 346 -19.52 -24.87 44.49
C THR A 346 -19.63 -24.11 45.83
N ALA A 347 -19.99 -22.83 45.80
CA ALA A 347 -20.18 -22.04 47.01
C ALA A 347 -21.37 -22.55 47.85
N VAL A 348 -22.49 -22.87 47.20
CA VAL A 348 -23.68 -23.44 47.85
C VAL A 348 -23.37 -24.80 48.48
N LEU A 349 -22.72 -25.71 47.74
CA LEU A 349 -22.32 -27.02 48.24
C LEU A 349 -21.37 -26.91 49.44
N THR A 350 -20.42 -25.96 49.39
CA THR A 350 -19.49 -25.70 50.50
C THR A 350 -20.25 -25.35 51.77
N ARG A 351 -21.30 -24.51 51.68
CA ARG A 351 -22.10 -24.15 52.84
C ARG A 351 -22.88 -25.35 53.40
N VAL A 352 -23.48 -26.17 52.54
CA VAL A 352 -24.19 -27.38 52.98
C VAL A 352 -23.26 -28.37 53.68
N VAL A 353 -22.04 -28.57 53.17
CA VAL A 353 -21.05 -29.44 53.81
C VAL A 353 -20.65 -28.91 55.19
N GLN A 354 -20.39 -27.61 55.31
CA GLN A 354 -20.08 -26.98 56.61
C GLN A 354 -21.20 -27.17 57.64
N ASP A 355 -22.46 -27.09 57.21
CA ASP A 355 -23.61 -27.31 58.09
C ASP A 355 -23.82 -28.79 58.42
N GLN A 356 -23.46 -29.70 57.52
CA GLN A 356 -23.48 -31.14 57.77
C GLN A 356 -22.43 -31.53 58.80
N ASP A 357 -21.22 -30.97 58.73
CA ASP A 357 -20.15 -31.24 59.70
C ASP A 357 -20.57 -30.84 61.12
N LYS A 358 -21.20 -29.66 61.29
CA LYS A 358 -21.75 -29.23 62.58
C LYS A 358 -22.82 -30.17 63.11
N LEU A 359 -23.70 -30.68 62.24
CA LEU A 359 -24.73 -31.62 62.64
C LEU A 359 -24.11 -32.95 63.07
N ASN A 360 -23.09 -33.43 62.35
CA ASN A 360 -22.37 -34.65 62.69
C ASN A 360 -21.69 -34.54 64.07
N GLU A 361 -21.07 -33.40 64.40
CA GLU A 361 -20.49 -33.15 65.72
C GLU A 361 -21.55 -33.18 66.84
N GLN A 362 -22.70 -32.53 66.62
CA GLN A 362 -23.81 -32.52 67.57
C GLN A 362 -24.41 -33.92 67.78
N GLN A 363 -24.53 -34.69 66.69
CA GLN A 363 -24.96 -36.09 66.75
C GLN A 363 -23.96 -36.93 67.53
N GLN A 364 -22.66 -36.76 67.30
CA GLN A 364 -21.62 -37.47 68.04
C GLN A 364 -21.66 -37.16 69.54
N GLN A 365 -21.80 -35.89 69.93
CA GLN A 365 -21.95 -35.51 71.34
C GLN A 365 -23.19 -36.12 71.99
N THR A 366 -24.29 -36.22 71.23
CA THR A 366 -25.53 -36.85 71.70
C THR A 366 -25.34 -38.35 71.89
N ILE A 367 -24.67 -39.02 70.95
CA ILE A 367 -24.33 -40.44 71.02
C ILE A 367 -23.45 -40.71 72.24
N ASP A 368 -22.41 -39.91 72.46
CA ASP A 368 -21.50 -40.05 73.60
C ASP A 368 -22.25 -39.89 74.93
N ARG A 369 -23.16 -38.91 75.02
CA ARG A 369 -23.99 -38.70 76.21
C ARG A 369 -24.97 -39.84 76.45
N GLN A 370 -25.58 -40.37 75.38
CA GLN A 370 -26.47 -41.53 75.46
C GLN A 370 -25.71 -42.77 75.92
N GLN A 371 -24.50 -42.99 75.42
CA GLN A 371 -23.65 -44.10 75.84
C GLN A 371 -23.31 -44.01 77.34
N GLN A 372 -22.92 -42.84 77.83
CA GLN A 372 -22.67 -42.62 79.25
C GLN A 372 -23.91 -42.88 80.12
N LEU A 373 -25.10 -42.49 79.65
CA LEU A 373 -26.36 -42.76 80.35
C LEU A 373 -26.67 -44.26 80.39
N ILE A 374 -26.52 -44.97 79.27
CA ILE A 374 -26.72 -46.42 79.16
C ILE A 374 -25.78 -47.16 80.09
N ASP A 375 -24.50 -46.78 80.14
CA ASP A 375 -23.51 -47.38 81.03
C ASP A 375 -23.90 -47.16 82.51
N SER A 376 -24.39 -45.97 82.86
CA SER A 376 -24.86 -45.66 84.21
C SER A 376 -26.11 -46.45 84.61
N LEU A 377 -27.06 -46.63 83.70
CA LEU A 377 -28.30 -47.36 83.94
C LEU A 377 -28.04 -48.86 84.04
N SER A 378 -27.19 -49.40 83.17
CA SER A 378 -26.73 -50.79 83.21
C SER A 378 -26.07 -51.11 84.55
N LYS A 379 -25.22 -50.20 85.04
CA LYS A 379 -24.59 -50.34 86.36
C LYS A 379 -25.62 -50.35 87.51
N ARG A 380 -26.61 -49.45 87.47
CA ARG A 380 -27.68 -49.40 88.47
C ARG A 380 -28.57 -50.64 88.44
N LEU A 381 -28.86 -51.18 87.25
CA LEU A 381 -29.61 -52.43 87.10
C LEU A 381 -28.85 -53.60 87.73
N ALA A 382 -27.55 -53.75 87.43
CA ALA A 382 -26.71 -54.78 88.05
C ALA A 382 -26.67 -54.65 89.58
N ASP A 383 -26.55 -53.43 90.11
CA ASP A 383 -26.57 -53.18 91.56
C ASP A 383 -27.94 -53.53 92.20
N LEU A 384 -29.05 -53.36 91.47
CA LEU A 384 -30.40 -53.70 91.93
C LEU A 384 -30.67 -55.21 91.85
N GLU A 385 -30.24 -55.88 90.77
CA GLU A 385 -30.30 -57.33 90.62
C GLU A 385 -29.52 -58.02 91.75
N GLN A 386 -28.30 -57.53 92.05
CA GLN A 386 -27.49 -58.07 93.15
C GLN A 386 -28.12 -57.84 94.54
N LYS A 387 -28.91 -56.78 94.71
CA LYS A 387 -29.68 -56.55 95.94
C LYS A 387 -30.91 -57.46 96.02
N SER A 388 -31.59 -57.68 94.90
CA SER A 388 -32.74 -58.59 94.79
C SER A 388 -32.34 -60.02 95.17
N GLU A 389 -31.22 -60.53 94.64
CA GLU A 389 -30.69 -61.87 94.93
C GLU A 389 -30.22 -62.07 96.38
N ARG A 390 -30.02 -60.99 97.14
CA ARG A 390 -29.65 -61.04 98.57
C ARG A 390 -30.85 -60.97 99.52
N THR A 391 -32.06 -60.74 98.98
CA THR A 391 -33.28 -60.54 99.77
C THR A 391 -34.28 -61.69 99.63
N GLU A 392 -33.96 -62.69 98.79
CA GLU A 392 -34.53 -64.05 98.80
C GLU A 392 -33.58 -65.01 99.52
#